data_AF-A0A6A4HWB6-F1
#
_entry.id   AF-A0A6A4HWB6-F1
#
_cell.length_a   1.000
_cell.length_b   1.000
_cell.length_c   1.000
_cell.angle_alpha   90.00
_cell.angle_beta   90.00
_cell.angle_gamma   90.00
#
_symmetry.space_group_name_H-M   'P 1'
#
loop_
_entity.id
_entity.type
_entity.pdbx_description
1 polymer ?
#
loop_
_entity_poly.entity_id
_entity_poly.type
_entity_poly.pdbx_seq_one_letter_code
_entity_poly.pdbx_strand_id
1 'polypeptide(L)'
;MGHIYYHVPEGRPSVASELRFRTDEDGQDFQMPNGVPWALPIYRIVTTPDLAPLKELLIKDNIVTPKFMQHCERLFPESFATVAPGHVLYGLRQWFPVHICRNKVTVWIVGEEKVLDLHVGSSWLGFPHVRQKNHKGVAMVELVYHDPWGYQLRVTKQPPLASPDRPRSIPVGRWKNLRCYSLTQPDYLPVLEELVGRGDLH
;
A
#
# COMPACT_ATOMS: atom_id res chain seq x y z
N MET A 1 12.41 0.08 -26.92
CA MET A 1 11.60 1.25 -26.53
C MET A 1 10.58 0.77 -25.50
N GLY A 2 9.69 1.62 -24.98
CA GLY A 2 8.64 1.20 -24.07
C GLY A 2 7.50 2.22 -24.04
N HIS A 3 6.38 1.86 -23.44
CA HIS A 3 5.19 2.69 -23.41
C HIS A 3 4.53 2.72 -22.03
N ILE A 4 3.86 3.83 -21.73
CA ILE A 4 3.03 3.98 -20.53
C ILE A 4 1.63 3.46 -20.85
N TYR A 5 1.05 2.69 -19.92
CA TYR A 5 -0.32 2.22 -20.05
C TYR A 5 -1.07 2.33 -18.71
N TYR A 6 -2.40 2.46 -18.80
CA TYR A 6 -3.29 2.50 -17.64
C TYR A 6 -3.61 1.07 -17.19
N HIS A 7 -3.45 0.81 -15.90
CA HIS A 7 -3.66 -0.51 -15.30
C HIS A 7 -4.63 -0.41 -14.14
N VAL A 8 -5.63 -1.30 -14.13
CA VAL A 8 -6.49 -1.56 -12.98
C VAL A 8 -6.12 -2.94 -12.45
N PRO A 9 -5.67 -3.06 -11.20
CA PRO A 9 -5.39 -4.37 -10.62
C PRO A 9 -6.65 -5.26 -10.61
N GLU A 10 -6.50 -6.52 -11.00
CA GLU A 10 -7.63 -7.44 -11.18
C GLU A 10 -8.41 -7.67 -9.87
N GLY A 11 -9.74 -7.57 -9.94
CA GLY A 11 -10.63 -7.72 -8.78
C GLY A 11 -10.48 -6.61 -7.74
N ARG A 12 -9.87 -5.47 -8.09
CA ARG A 12 -9.64 -4.35 -7.17
C ARG A 12 -10.46 -3.11 -7.56
N PRO A 13 -10.67 -2.17 -6.61
CA PRO A 13 -11.36 -0.92 -6.87
C PRO A 13 -10.73 -0.15 -8.04
N SER A 14 -11.56 0.52 -8.84
CA SER A 14 -11.09 1.30 -9.99
C SER A 14 -10.17 2.45 -9.56
N VAL A 15 -10.39 2.97 -8.34
CA VAL A 15 -9.58 4.01 -7.70
C VAL A 15 -8.17 3.55 -7.29
N ALA A 16 -7.92 2.23 -7.29
CA ALA A 16 -6.60 1.63 -7.09
C ALA A 16 -5.79 1.52 -8.40
N SER A 17 -6.30 2.09 -9.48
CA SER A 17 -5.62 2.15 -10.76
C SER A 17 -4.32 2.95 -10.72
N GLU A 18 -3.46 2.65 -11.68
CA GLU A 18 -2.12 3.21 -11.79
C GLU A 18 -1.66 3.26 -13.24
N LEU A 19 -0.74 4.18 -13.53
CA LEU A 19 0.03 4.13 -14.77
C LEU A 19 1.24 3.24 -14.56
N ARG A 20 1.51 2.37 -15.52
CA ARG A 20 2.70 1.50 -15.54
C ARG A 20 3.49 1.76 -16.81
N PHE A 21 4.78 1.43 -16.77
CA PHE A 21 5.65 1.49 -17.93
C PHE A 21 6.03 0.06 -18.34
N ARG A 22 5.78 -0.28 -19.60
CA ARG A 22 6.10 -1.58 -20.18
C ARG A 22 7.23 -1.45 -21.18
N THR A 23 8.19 -2.37 -21.11
CA THR A 23 9.29 -2.48 -22.06
C THR A 23 8.85 -3.22 -23.31
N ASP A 24 9.25 -2.77 -24.49
CA ASP A 24 8.87 -3.41 -25.76
C ASP A 24 9.65 -4.69 -26.04
N GLU A 25 10.82 -4.88 -25.41
CA GLU A 25 11.71 -6.02 -25.64
C GLU A 25 11.07 -7.32 -25.15
N ASP A 26 10.55 -7.33 -23.93
CA ASP A 26 9.99 -8.52 -23.29
C ASP A 26 8.48 -8.41 -23.01
N GLY A 27 7.88 -7.24 -23.28
CA GLY A 27 6.50 -6.95 -22.89
C GLY A 27 6.29 -6.90 -21.38
N GLN A 28 7.38 -6.82 -20.60
CA GLN A 28 7.34 -6.82 -19.13
C GLN A 28 7.28 -5.41 -18.57
N ASP A 29 6.58 -5.28 -17.44
CA ASP A 29 6.56 -4.03 -16.68
C ASP A 29 7.97 -3.72 -16.17
N PHE A 30 8.38 -2.47 -16.34
CA PHE A 30 9.70 -2.03 -15.90
C PHE A 30 9.84 -2.15 -14.40
N GLN A 31 10.84 -2.91 -13.96
CA GLN A 31 11.09 -3.15 -12.54
C GLN A 31 12.07 -2.12 -11.99
N MET A 32 11.71 -1.55 -10.84
CA MET A 32 12.61 -0.76 -10.02
C MET A 32 13.72 -1.66 -9.46
N PRO A 33 14.85 -1.11 -8.96
CA PRO A 33 15.96 -1.91 -8.40
C PRO A 33 15.58 -2.86 -7.25
N ASN A 34 14.41 -2.64 -6.63
CA ASN A 34 13.85 -3.50 -5.59
C ASN A 34 13.00 -4.67 -6.14
N GLY A 35 12.91 -4.84 -7.47
CA GLY A 35 12.12 -5.85 -8.16
C GLY A 35 10.62 -5.56 -8.22
N VAL A 36 10.18 -4.37 -7.77
CA VAL A 36 8.77 -3.96 -7.84
C VAL A 36 8.53 -3.23 -9.17
N PRO A 37 7.43 -3.53 -9.90
CA PRO A 37 7.07 -2.75 -11.07
C PRO A 37 6.98 -1.25 -10.75
N TRP A 38 7.50 -0.42 -11.65
CA TRP A 38 7.28 1.01 -11.59
C TRP A 38 5.79 1.28 -11.81
N ALA A 39 5.22 2.10 -10.93
CA ALA A 39 3.83 2.51 -11.00
C ALA A 39 3.66 3.94 -10.54
N LEU A 40 2.73 4.66 -11.15
CA LEU A 40 2.24 5.96 -10.73
C LEU A 40 0.73 5.85 -10.44
N PRO A 41 0.34 5.66 -9.17
CA PRO A 41 -1.07 5.51 -8.79
C PRO A 41 -1.91 6.74 -9.12
N ILE A 42 -3.18 6.54 -9.51
CA ILE A 42 -4.11 7.63 -9.84
C ILE A 42 -4.29 8.58 -8.67
N TYR A 43 -4.37 8.09 -7.43
CA TYR A 43 -4.51 8.97 -6.27
C TYR A 43 -3.36 10.00 -6.19
N ARG A 44 -2.13 9.66 -6.62
CA ARG A 44 -1.01 10.61 -6.65
C ARG A 44 -1.18 11.66 -7.74
N ILE A 45 -1.63 11.25 -8.93
CA ILE A 45 -1.90 12.16 -10.05
C ILE A 45 -2.97 13.17 -9.63
N VAL A 46 -3.99 12.71 -8.93
CA VAL A 46 -5.11 13.53 -8.46
C VAL A 46 -4.72 14.48 -7.33
N THR A 47 -3.91 14.01 -6.38
CA THR A 47 -3.57 14.78 -5.16
C THR A 47 -2.32 15.66 -5.30
N THR A 48 -1.52 15.49 -6.37
CA THR A 48 -0.27 16.24 -6.57
C THR A 48 -0.45 17.32 -7.63
N PRO A 49 -0.41 18.62 -7.28
CA PRO A 49 -0.61 19.71 -8.25
C PRO A 49 0.36 19.67 -9.44
N ASP A 50 1.61 19.27 -9.23
CA ASP A 50 2.63 19.16 -10.28
C ASP A 50 2.27 18.14 -11.38
N LEU A 51 1.35 17.22 -11.09
CA LEU A 51 0.85 16.21 -12.02
C LEU A 51 -0.47 16.62 -12.71
N ALA A 52 -0.95 17.85 -12.50
CA ALA A 52 -2.16 18.36 -13.14
C ALA A 52 -2.14 18.25 -14.69
N PRO A 53 -1.02 18.54 -15.40
CA PRO A 53 -0.98 18.34 -16.85
C PRO A 53 -1.18 16.88 -17.25
N LEU A 54 -0.66 15.93 -16.46
CA LEU A 54 -0.86 14.50 -16.70
C LEU A 54 -2.32 14.11 -16.48
N LYS A 55 -2.97 14.62 -15.43
CA LYS A 55 -4.41 14.43 -15.20
C LYS A 55 -5.24 14.90 -16.39
N GLU A 56 -4.95 16.09 -16.92
CA GLU A 56 -5.64 16.65 -18.09
C GLU A 56 -5.45 15.79 -19.34
N LEU A 57 -4.23 15.29 -19.57
CA LEU A 57 -3.94 14.39 -20.68
C LEU A 57 -4.73 13.08 -20.58
N LEU A 58 -4.77 12.44 -19.40
CA LEU A 58 -5.54 11.21 -19.21
C LEU A 58 -7.04 11.39 -19.52
N ILE A 59 -7.59 12.57 -19.16
CA ILE A 59 -8.99 12.91 -19.46
C ILE A 59 -9.16 13.18 -20.97
N LYS A 60 -8.28 13.99 -21.56
CA LYS A 60 -8.33 14.37 -22.98
C LYS A 60 -8.25 13.16 -23.89
N ASP A 61 -7.40 12.19 -23.55
CA ASP A 61 -7.20 10.96 -24.31
C ASP A 61 -8.25 9.88 -23.99
N ASN A 62 -9.27 10.21 -23.18
CA ASN A 62 -10.33 9.31 -22.74
C ASN A 62 -9.85 8.02 -22.05
N ILE A 63 -8.64 8.05 -21.47
CA ILE A 63 -8.12 6.94 -20.64
C ILE A 63 -8.93 6.85 -19.34
N VAL A 64 -9.33 8.01 -18.81
CA VAL A 64 -10.18 8.15 -17.62
C VAL A 64 -11.26 9.20 -17.87
N THR A 65 -12.41 9.04 -17.21
CA THR A 65 -13.50 10.03 -17.35
C THR A 65 -13.30 11.22 -16.40
N PRO A 66 -13.78 12.44 -16.74
CA PRO A 66 -13.77 13.57 -15.81
C PRO A 66 -14.49 13.25 -14.49
N LYS A 67 -15.62 12.52 -14.57
CA LYS A 67 -16.39 12.08 -13.41
C LYS A 67 -15.60 11.17 -12.48
N PHE A 68 -14.81 10.25 -13.04
CA PHE A 68 -13.92 9.39 -12.27
C PHE A 68 -12.83 10.20 -11.56
N MET A 69 -12.22 11.16 -12.24
CA MET A 69 -11.20 12.02 -11.63
C MET A 69 -11.77 12.86 -10.47
N GLN A 70 -12.97 13.44 -10.65
CA GLN A 70 -13.67 14.14 -9.59
C GLN A 70 -14.04 13.21 -8.42
N HIS A 71 -14.35 11.94 -8.71
CA HIS A 71 -14.58 10.94 -7.68
C HIS A 71 -13.32 10.69 -6.84
N CYS A 72 -12.17 10.47 -7.49
CA CYS A 72 -10.89 10.32 -6.81
C CYS A 72 -10.52 11.55 -5.97
N GLU A 73 -10.78 12.77 -6.44
CA GLU A 73 -10.52 14.01 -5.68
C GLU A 73 -11.30 14.09 -4.37
N ARG A 74 -12.57 13.66 -4.41
CA ARG A 74 -13.42 13.62 -3.21
C ARG A 74 -12.97 12.51 -2.25
N LEU A 75 -12.49 11.40 -2.81
CA LEU A 75 -12.11 10.22 -2.05
C LEU A 75 -10.75 10.37 -1.35
N PHE A 76 -9.77 10.99 -2.02
CA PHE A 76 -8.41 11.16 -1.52
C PHE A 76 -8.15 12.61 -1.10
N PRO A 77 -8.07 12.92 0.21
CA PRO A 77 -7.78 14.28 0.67
C PRO A 77 -6.36 14.72 0.27
N GLU A 78 -6.07 16.01 0.23
CA GLU A 78 -4.72 16.53 -0.14
C GLU A 78 -3.58 15.94 0.72
N SER A 79 -3.87 15.57 1.98
CA SER A 79 -2.91 14.91 2.86
C SER A 79 -2.40 13.56 2.31
N PHE A 80 -3.15 12.93 1.40
CA PHE A 80 -2.73 11.70 0.70
C PHE A 80 -1.57 11.90 -0.27
N ALA A 81 -1.30 13.13 -0.74
CA ALA A 81 -0.22 13.39 -1.70
C ALA A 81 1.16 12.96 -1.14
N THR A 82 1.31 13.01 0.18
CA THR A 82 2.55 12.62 0.89
C THR A 82 2.62 11.12 1.22
N VAL A 83 1.55 10.37 0.96
CA VAL A 83 1.48 8.94 1.27
C VAL A 83 2.30 8.16 0.25
N ALA A 84 3.33 7.48 0.77
CA ALA A 84 4.14 6.57 -0.03
C ALA A 84 3.24 5.49 -0.67
N PRO A 85 3.40 5.17 -1.98
CA PRO A 85 2.63 4.14 -2.67
C PRO A 85 2.54 2.80 -1.95
N GLY A 86 3.65 2.39 -1.32
CA GLY A 86 3.69 1.15 -0.55
C GLY A 86 2.77 1.13 0.68
N HIS A 87 2.23 2.27 1.12
CA HIS A 87 1.31 2.35 2.25
C HIS A 87 -0.16 2.45 1.82
N VAL A 88 -0.50 2.17 0.57
CA VAL A 88 -1.89 2.10 0.10
C VAL A 88 -2.22 0.65 -0.24
N LEU A 89 -3.20 0.10 0.48
CA LEU A 89 -3.74 -1.25 0.29
C LEU A 89 -5.11 -1.17 -0.35
N TYR A 90 -5.37 -2.08 -1.25
CA TYR A 90 -6.68 -2.24 -1.90
C TYR A 90 -7.12 -3.71 -1.85
N GLY A 91 -6.49 -4.49 -0.96
CA GLY A 91 -6.71 -5.92 -0.84
C GLY A 91 -5.96 -6.59 0.30
N LEU A 92 -6.49 -7.73 0.73
CA LEU A 92 -5.75 -8.66 1.58
C LEU A 92 -4.58 -9.29 0.82
N ARG A 93 -3.59 -9.75 1.58
CA ARG A 93 -2.34 -10.37 1.11
C ARG A 93 -1.45 -9.46 0.28
N GLN A 94 -1.81 -8.18 0.12
CA GLN A 94 -0.94 -7.18 -0.46
C GLN A 94 0.21 -6.86 0.50
N TRP A 95 1.42 -6.84 -0.05
CA TRP A 95 2.63 -6.56 0.73
C TRP A 95 2.87 -5.07 0.83
N PHE A 96 3.25 -4.62 2.02
CA PHE A 96 3.63 -3.23 2.26
C PHE A 96 4.89 -3.13 3.14
N PRO A 97 5.75 -2.13 2.89
CA PRO A 97 6.92 -1.90 3.71
C PRO A 97 6.56 -1.29 5.06
N VAL A 98 7.23 -1.75 6.11
CA VAL A 98 7.16 -1.18 7.46
C VAL A 98 8.57 -0.87 7.95
N HIS A 99 8.83 0.39 8.23
CA HIS A 99 10.10 0.80 8.86
C HIS A 99 10.14 0.33 10.31
N ILE A 100 11.11 -0.51 10.63
CA ILE A 100 11.22 -1.20 11.92
C ILE A 100 11.54 -0.24 13.06
N CYS A 101 12.24 0.86 12.74
CA CYS A 101 12.63 1.91 13.68
C CYS A 101 11.47 2.83 14.08
N ARG A 102 10.35 2.82 13.34
CA ARG A 102 9.15 3.63 13.66
C ARG A 102 8.25 2.84 14.59
N ASN A 103 7.60 3.52 15.55
CA ASN A 103 6.66 2.89 16.50
C ASN A 103 5.28 2.61 15.92
N LYS A 104 4.96 3.28 14.82
CA LYS A 104 3.65 3.25 14.16
C LYS A 104 3.90 3.38 12.66
N VAL A 105 3.15 2.63 11.87
CA VAL A 105 2.99 2.89 10.44
C VAL A 105 1.52 3.14 10.17
N THR A 106 1.24 4.14 9.35
CA THR A 106 -0.10 4.40 8.83
C THR A 106 -0.16 3.79 7.45
N VAL A 107 -1.13 2.93 7.25
CA VAL A 107 -1.43 2.30 5.98
C VAL A 107 -2.85 2.71 5.63
N TRP A 108 -3.12 3.00 4.38
CA TRP A 108 -4.43 3.40 3.92
C TRP A 108 -5.08 2.26 3.16
N ILE A 109 -6.35 2.00 3.43
CA ILE A 109 -7.12 0.95 2.80
C ILE A 109 -8.15 1.62 1.92
N VAL A 110 -8.13 1.30 0.64
CA VAL A 110 -8.92 1.96 -0.38
C VAL A 110 -9.92 0.96 -0.95
N GLY A 111 -11.18 1.35 -0.93
CA GLY A 111 -12.29 0.71 -1.65
C GLY A 111 -12.85 1.66 -2.69
N GLU A 112 -13.90 1.23 -3.38
CA GLU A 112 -14.49 2.01 -4.47
C GLU A 112 -15.03 3.37 -3.99
N GLU A 113 -15.64 3.38 -2.80
CA GLU A 113 -16.36 4.55 -2.26
C GLU A 113 -15.77 5.08 -0.96
N LYS A 114 -14.81 4.37 -0.36
CA LYS A 114 -14.32 4.64 0.99
C LYS A 114 -12.82 4.45 1.10
N VAL A 115 -12.23 5.24 1.99
CA VAL A 115 -10.83 5.14 2.36
C VAL A 115 -10.74 5.09 3.89
N LEU A 116 -9.93 4.18 4.40
CA LEU A 116 -9.72 3.96 5.83
C LEU A 116 -8.23 4.09 6.15
N ASP A 117 -7.90 4.87 7.18
CA ASP A 117 -6.56 4.89 7.75
C ASP A 117 -6.41 3.76 8.79
N LEU A 118 -5.42 2.90 8.57
CA LEU A 118 -5.06 1.81 9.46
C LEU A 118 -3.73 2.11 10.13
N HIS A 119 -3.77 2.28 11.44
CA HIS A 119 -2.55 2.42 12.22
C HIS A 119 -2.07 1.11 12.81
N VAL A 120 -0.96 0.66 12.27
CA VAL A 120 -0.27 -0.54 12.73
C VAL A 120 0.81 -0.12 13.72
N GLY A 121 0.59 -0.42 15.00
CA GLY A 121 1.64 -0.35 16.00
C GLY A 121 2.71 -1.38 15.68
N SER A 122 3.98 -1.01 15.75
CA SER A 122 5.10 -1.89 15.38
C SER A 122 5.75 -2.57 16.59
N SER A 123 5.21 -2.40 17.80
CA SER A 123 5.75 -2.95 19.06
C SER A 123 5.91 -4.48 19.04
N TRP A 124 5.15 -5.17 18.19
CA TRP A 124 5.27 -6.62 17.98
C TRP A 124 6.53 -7.03 17.19
N LEU A 125 7.24 -6.08 16.57
CA LEU A 125 8.58 -6.27 16.02
C LEU A 125 9.68 -6.11 17.09
N GLY A 126 9.32 -5.86 18.36
CA GLY A 126 10.23 -5.66 19.49
C GLY A 126 10.08 -4.30 20.18
N PHE A 127 10.77 -4.10 21.30
CA PHE A 127 10.65 -2.87 22.09
C PHE A 127 11.27 -1.65 21.36
N PRO A 128 10.59 -0.48 21.34
CA PRO A 128 11.05 0.74 20.67
C PRO A 128 12.52 1.12 20.94
N HIS A 129 12.94 1.12 22.21
CA HIS A 129 14.30 1.51 22.62
C HIS A 129 15.37 0.50 22.18
N VAL A 130 15.00 -0.78 22.04
CA VAL A 130 15.88 -1.82 21.48
C VAL A 130 15.96 -1.71 19.95
N ARG A 131 14.88 -1.28 19.29
CA ARG A 131 14.80 -1.13 17.83
C ARG A 131 15.55 0.08 17.31
N GLN A 132 15.36 1.26 17.92
CA GLN A 132 16.01 2.50 17.48
C GLN A 132 17.54 2.41 17.51
N LYS A 133 18.12 1.66 18.46
CA LYS A 133 19.56 1.46 18.56
C LYS A 133 20.11 0.35 17.66
N ASN A 134 19.32 -0.67 17.32
CA ASN A 134 19.85 -1.92 16.76
C ASN A 134 19.20 -2.40 15.45
N HIS A 135 18.11 -1.78 15.00
CA HIS A 135 17.34 -2.25 13.85
C HIS A 135 17.05 -1.07 12.91
N LYS A 136 17.98 -0.83 11.98
CA LYS A 136 17.70 -0.04 10.78
C LYS A 136 17.19 -1.00 9.72
N GLY A 137 16.13 -0.64 8.99
CA GLY A 137 15.62 -1.48 7.92
C GLY A 137 14.12 -1.35 7.69
N VAL A 138 13.68 -2.06 6.66
CA VAL A 138 12.28 -2.21 6.26
C VAL A 138 11.92 -3.68 6.43
N ALA A 139 10.71 -3.97 6.91
CA ALA A 139 10.13 -5.31 6.87
C ALA A 139 8.99 -5.30 5.85
N MET A 140 8.84 -6.36 5.07
CA MET A 140 7.63 -6.56 4.28
C MET A 140 6.59 -7.24 5.15
N VAL A 141 5.42 -6.62 5.22
CA VAL A 141 4.28 -7.09 6.00
C VAL A 141 3.10 -7.26 5.05
N GLU A 142 2.24 -8.21 5.35
CA GLU A 142 0.95 -8.36 4.67
C GLU A 142 -0.19 -8.39 5.70
N LEU A 143 -1.36 -7.89 5.28
CA LEU A 143 -2.60 -7.99 6.03
C LEU A 143 -3.40 -9.20 5.52
N VAL A 144 -3.81 -10.07 6.43
CA VAL A 144 -4.51 -11.32 6.12
C VAL A 144 -5.66 -11.53 7.08
N TYR A 145 -6.68 -12.27 6.63
CA TYR A 145 -7.79 -12.69 7.48
C TYR A 145 -7.65 -14.19 7.74
N HIS A 146 -7.78 -14.60 9.00
CA HIS A 146 -7.76 -16.00 9.39
C HIS A 146 -8.88 -16.28 10.38
N ASP A 147 -9.84 -17.12 10.00
CA ASP A 147 -10.90 -17.56 10.91
C ASP A 147 -10.34 -18.56 11.95
N PRO A 148 -10.70 -18.49 13.25
CA PRO A 148 -11.54 -17.50 13.94
C PRO A 148 -10.76 -16.30 14.52
N TRP A 149 -9.47 -16.18 14.21
CA TRP A 149 -8.58 -15.17 14.79
C TRP A 149 -8.74 -13.76 14.19
N GLY A 150 -9.52 -13.61 13.13
CA GLY A 150 -9.78 -12.35 12.44
C GLY A 150 -8.57 -11.85 11.63
N TYR A 151 -8.43 -10.53 11.52
CA TYR A 151 -7.33 -9.92 10.79
C TYR A 151 -5.99 -10.06 11.54
N GLN A 152 -4.95 -10.44 10.80
CA GLN A 152 -3.59 -10.61 11.29
C GLN A 152 -2.59 -9.94 10.35
N LEU A 153 -1.45 -9.57 10.91
CA LEU A 153 -0.28 -9.12 10.17
C LEU A 153 0.76 -10.24 10.15
N ARG A 154 1.32 -10.50 8.97
CA ARG A 154 2.40 -11.46 8.78
C ARG A 154 3.63 -10.77 8.21
N VAL A 155 4.80 -11.00 8.82
CA VAL A 155 6.09 -10.58 8.24
C VAL A 155 6.49 -11.61 7.18
N THR A 156 6.60 -11.18 5.94
CA THR A 156 6.88 -12.08 4.81
C THR A 156 8.34 -12.09 4.40
N LYS A 157 9.03 -10.94 4.48
CA LYS A 157 10.42 -10.82 4.02
C LYS A 157 11.16 -9.68 4.71
N GLN A 158 12.45 -9.87 4.97
CA GLN A 158 13.39 -8.76 5.16
C GLN A 158 14.05 -8.47 3.80
N PRO A 159 13.95 -7.26 3.24
CA PRO A 159 14.92 -6.83 2.24
C PRO A 159 16.32 -6.91 2.85
N PRO A 160 17.38 -7.16 2.06
CA PRO A 160 18.75 -7.17 2.57
C PRO A 160 19.01 -5.86 3.31
N LEU A 161 19.39 -5.97 4.58
CA LEU A 161 19.79 -4.82 5.38
C LEU A 161 21.00 -4.19 4.69
N ALA A 162 20.93 -2.88 4.42
CA ALA A 162 22.04 -2.13 3.82
C ALA A 162 23.31 -2.07 4.72
N SER A 163 23.32 -2.76 5.87
CA SER A 163 24.43 -2.74 6.82
C SER A 163 24.80 -4.18 7.22
N PRO A 164 26.01 -4.65 6.86
CA PRO A 164 26.51 -5.97 7.22
C PRO A 164 26.88 -6.10 8.71
N ASP A 165 27.02 -4.98 9.43
CA ASP A 165 27.68 -4.98 10.74
C ASP A 165 26.81 -5.45 11.92
N ARG A 166 25.48 -5.58 11.76
CA ARG A 166 24.58 -6.08 12.81
C ARG A 166 23.38 -6.82 12.23
N PRO A 167 23.54 -8.09 11.81
CA PRO A 167 22.40 -8.89 11.38
C PRO A 167 21.58 -9.29 12.62
N ARG A 168 20.57 -8.49 12.96
CA ARG A 168 19.44 -8.99 13.75
C ARG A 168 18.32 -9.33 12.79
N SER A 169 18.11 -10.62 12.59
CA SER A 169 17.00 -11.14 11.80
C SER A 169 15.68 -10.81 12.48
N ILE A 170 14.77 -10.19 11.75
CA ILE A 170 13.36 -10.21 12.14
C ILE A 170 12.87 -11.62 11.84
N PRO A 171 12.21 -12.30 12.78
CA PRO A 171 11.62 -13.61 12.51
C PRO A 171 10.57 -13.46 11.40
N VAL A 172 10.90 -13.92 10.20
CA VAL A 172 9.96 -14.11 9.08
C VAL A 172 8.92 -15.16 9.50
N GLY A 173 7.69 -14.99 9.04
CA GLY A 173 6.58 -15.88 9.41
C GLY A 173 5.98 -15.57 10.78
N ARG A 174 6.44 -14.52 11.47
CA ARG A 174 5.80 -14.06 12.72
C ARG A 174 4.44 -13.46 12.42
N TRP A 175 3.44 -13.95 13.15
CA TRP A 175 2.07 -13.48 13.12
C TRP A 175 1.78 -12.53 14.27
N LYS A 176 0.87 -11.59 14.04
CA LYS A 176 0.32 -10.74 15.09
C LYS A 176 -1.15 -10.46 14.80
N ASN A 177 -2.01 -10.74 15.79
CA ASN A 177 -3.39 -10.28 15.76
C ASN A 177 -3.40 -8.75 15.63
N LEU A 178 -4.20 -8.27 14.69
CA LEU A 178 -4.32 -6.86 14.38
C LEU A 178 -4.86 -6.12 15.61
N ARG A 179 -3.97 -5.41 16.32
CA ARG A 179 -4.36 -4.42 17.33
C ARG A 179 -4.27 -3.06 16.66
N CYS A 180 -5.22 -2.81 15.77
CA CYS A 180 -5.32 -1.55 15.05
C CYS A 180 -6.33 -0.63 15.70
N TYR A 181 -6.10 0.65 15.44
CA TYR A 181 -6.99 1.74 15.79
C TYR A 181 -7.04 2.62 14.55
N SER A 182 -8.22 2.97 14.05
CA SER A 182 -8.36 4.05 13.05
C SER A 182 -8.38 5.39 13.81
N LEU A 183 -7.81 6.46 13.23
CA LEU A 183 -8.02 7.81 13.79
C LEU A 183 -9.36 8.40 13.38
N THR A 184 -9.99 7.86 12.34
CA THR A 184 -11.18 8.43 11.72
C THR A 184 -12.47 7.71 12.12
N GLN A 185 -12.41 6.44 12.55
CA GLN A 185 -13.61 5.67 12.88
C GLN A 185 -13.48 4.77 14.13
N PRO A 186 -14.46 4.81 15.06
CA PRO A 186 -14.48 3.94 16.24
C PRO A 186 -14.77 2.46 15.89
N ASP A 187 -15.56 2.18 14.84
CA ASP A 187 -15.96 0.82 14.42
C ASP A 187 -15.38 0.45 13.04
N TYR A 188 -14.06 0.29 12.98
CA TYR A 188 -13.35 0.09 11.71
C TYR A 188 -13.45 -1.33 11.14
N LEU A 189 -13.80 -2.35 11.95
CA LEU A 189 -13.82 -3.76 11.51
C LEU A 189 -14.86 -4.02 10.40
N PRO A 190 -16.13 -3.58 10.52
CA PRO A 190 -17.11 -3.71 9.44
C PRO A 190 -16.66 -3.00 8.15
N VAL A 191 -16.05 -1.82 8.28
CA VAL A 191 -15.54 -1.07 7.12
C VAL A 191 -14.34 -1.77 6.51
N LEU A 192 -13.45 -2.35 7.31
CA LEU A 192 -12.35 -3.18 6.82
C LEU A 192 -12.88 -4.40 6.05
N GLU A 193 -13.89 -5.09 6.59
CA GLU A 193 -14.55 -6.22 5.92
C GLU A 193 -15.22 -5.81 4.61
N GLU A 194 -15.87 -4.66 4.57
CA GLU A 194 -16.44 -4.08 3.35
C GLU A 194 -15.36 -3.77 2.30
N LEU A 195 -14.24 -3.20 2.74
CA LEU A 195 -13.18 -2.69 1.85
C LEU A 195 -12.30 -3.78 1.24
N VAL A 196 -11.91 -4.78 2.03
CA VAL A 196 -10.96 -5.82 1.59
C VAL A 196 -11.55 -7.22 1.57
N GLY A 197 -12.83 -7.37 1.94
CA GLY A 197 -13.50 -8.65 2.09
C GLY A 197 -12.97 -9.48 3.27
N ARG A 198 -13.57 -10.65 3.45
CA ARG A 198 -12.99 -11.72 4.29
C ARG A 198 -11.99 -12.60 3.53
N GLY A 199 -11.84 -12.36 2.23
CA GLY A 199 -11.08 -13.21 1.30
C GLY A 199 -11.81 -14.54 1.10
N ASP A 200 -12.11 -14.90 -0.15
CA ASP A 200 -12.61 -16.24 -0.43
C ASP A 200 -11.52 -17.26 -0.05
N LEU A 201 -11.85 -18.14 0.89
CA LEU A 201 -11.05 -19.31 1.26
C LEU A 201 -11.13 -20.31 0.11
N HIS A 202 -10.37 -20.08 -0.95
CA HIS A 202 -10.11 -21.06 -2.00
C HIS A 202 -8.63 -21.45 -2.01
#